data_AF-A0A2W4VVT6-F1
#
_entry.id   AF-A0A2W4VVT6-F1
#
_cell.length_a   1.000
_cell.length_b   1.000
_cell.length_c   1.000
_cell.angle_alpha   90.00
_cell.angle_beta   90.00
_cell.angle_gamma   90.00
#
_symmetry.space_group_name_H-M   'P 1'
#
loop_
_entity.id
_entity.type
_entity.pdbx_description
1 polymer ?
#
loop_
_entity_poly.entity_id
_entity_poly.type
_entity_poly.pdbx_seq_one_letter_code
_entity_poly.pdbx_strand_id
1 'polypeptide(L)' 'MTEPSVSKRVFLTLPDVVYQHLEDWANSQGRPVANLGAFIVEKAVEQAKAEGTFTPRELTAGETDNKVENK' A
#
# COMPACT_ATOMS: atom_id res chain seq x y z
N MET A 1 10.44 -14.49 -18.35
CA MET A 1 9.21 -13.68 -18.49
C MET A 1 8.89 -13.15 -17.10
N THR A 2 9.24 -11.90 -16.80
CA THR A 2 8.90 -11.25 -15.52
C THR A 2 7.52 -10.64 -15.66
N GLU A 3 6.54 -11.16 -14.92
CA GLU A 3 5.21 -10.55 -14.78
C GLU A 3 5.38 -9.07 -14.38
N PRO A 4 4.72 -8.11 -15.06
CA PRO A 4 4.74 -6.72 -14.62
C PRO A 4 4.01 -6.63 -13.28
N SER A 5 4.76 -6.36 -12.21
CA SER A 5 4.20 -6.03 -10.89
C SER A 5 3.39 -4.75 -11.01
N VAL A 6 2.10 -4.86 -11.26
CA VAL A 6 1.19 -3.71 -11.36
C VAL A 6 0.90 -3.13 -9.98
N SER A 7 1.09 -1.82 -9.83
CA SER A 7 0.70 -1.12 -8.60
C SER A 7 -0.83 -1.10 -8.47
N LYS A 8 -1.35 -1.57 -7.35
CA LYS A 8 -2.78 -1.51 -7.03
C LYS A 8 -3.07 -0.20 -6.29
N ARG A 9 -4.18 0.48 -6.63
CA ARG A 9 -4.62 1.71 -5.96
C ARG A 9 -5.60 1.36 -4.84
N VAL A 10 -5.37 1.93 -3.67
CA VAL A 10 -6.26 1.85 -2.51
C VAL A 10 -6.67 3.25 -2.07
N PHE A 11 -7.83 3.38 -1.44
CA PHE A 11 -8.29 4.61 -0.81
C PHE A 11 -8.26 4.42 0.71
N LEU A 12 -7.61 5.35 1.42
CA LEU A 12 -7.45 5.32 2.88
C LEU A 12 -8.10 6.55 3.48
N THR A 13 -8.77 6.37 4.62
CA THR A 13 -9.27 7.46 5.45
C THR A 13 -8.40 7.55 6.70
N LEU A 14 -7.86 8.73 6.98
CA LEU A 14 -6.97 8.98 8.11
C LEU A 14 -7.61 10.01 9.05
N PRO A 15 -7.41 9.90 10.37
CA PRO A 15 -7.72 11.00 11.28
C PRO A 15 -6.94 12.26 10.92
N ASP A 16 -7.56 13.43 11.10
CA ASP A 16 -6.98 14.73 10.72
C ASP A 16 -5.55 14.94 11.25
N VAL A 17 -5.33 14.64 12.54
CA VAL A 17 -4.01 14.76 13.18
C VAL A 17 -2.96 13.87 12.51
N VAL A 18 -3.35 12.67 12.09
CA VAL A 18 -2.44 11.74 11.41
C VAL A 18 -2.12 12.26 10.01
N TYR A 19 -3.12 12.79 9.30
CA TYR A 19 -2.90 13.39 7.99
C TYR A 19 -1.98 14.60 8.08
N GLN A 20 -2.16 15.48 9.06
CA GLN A 20 -1.31 16.67 9.23
C GLN A 20 0.16 16.28 9.41
N HIS A 21 0.46 15.33 10.30
CA HIS A 21 1.84 14.86 10.50
C HIS A 21 2.41 14.21 9.25
N LEU A 22 1.59 13.46 8.50
CA LEU A 22 2.00 12.85 7.24
C LEU A 22 2.30 13.92 6.18
N GLU A 23 1.48 14.97 6.11
CA GLU A 23 1.66 16.10 5.21
C GLU A 23 2.96 16.87 5.53
N ASP A 24 3.18 17.21 6.80
CA ASP A 24 4.40 17.88 7.27
C ASP A 24 5.66 17.09 6.92
N TRP A 25 5.62 15.76 7.12
CA TRP A 25 6.73 14.88 6.79
C TRP A 25 6.95 14.75 5.27
N ALA A 26 5.88 14.68 4.48
CA ALA A 26 5.98 14.64 3.02
C ALA A 26 6.60 15.93 2.47
N ASN A 27 6.17 17.07 3.01
CA ASN A 27 6.68 18.40 2.68
C ASN A 27 8.16 18.53 3.02
N SER A 28 8.60 18.02 4.18
CA SER A 28 10.02 18.06 4.58
C SER A 28 10.94 17.26 3.65
N GLN A 29 10.38 16.33 2.86
CA GLN A 29 11.11 15.52 1.88
C GLN A 29 10.89 15.95 0.43
N GLY A 30 10.06 16.98 0.20
CA GLY A 30 9.73 17.47 -1.14
C GLY A 30 9.00 16.45 -2.01
N ARG A 31 8.14 15.59 -1.40
CA ARG A 31 7.41 14.54 -2.12
C ARG A 31 5.89 14.61 -1.87
N PRO A 32 5.04 14.11 -2.78
CA PRO A 32 3.60 14.04 -2.56
C PRO A 32 3.22 13.18 -1.34
N VAL A 33 2.20 13.61 -0.60
CA VAL A 33 1.64 12.87 0.57
C VAL A 33 1.29 11.42 0.22
N ALA A 34 0.68 11.20 -0.95
CA ALA A 34 0.33 9.86 -1.42
C ALA A 34 1.55 8.94 -1.60
N ASN A 35 2.68 9.48 -2.07
CA ASN A 35 3.92 8.72 -2.24
C ASN A 35 4.57 8.42 -0.88
N LEU A 36 4.42 9.32 0.09
CA LEU A 36 4.80 9.03 1.48
C LEU A 36 3.93 7.95 2.10
N GLY A 37 2.61 8.06 1.97
CA GLY A 37 1.66 7.06 2.45
C GLY A 37 1.94 5.67 1.86
N ALA A 38 2.14 5.56 0.54
CA ALA A 38 2.43 4.28 -0.11
C ALA A 38 3.69 3.60 0.47
N PHE A 39 4.77 4.37 0.63
CA PHE A 39 6.03 3.86 1.20
C PHE A 39 5.88 3.43 2.67
N ILE A 40 5.16 4.21 3.49
CA ILE A 40 4.93 3.85 4.89
C ILE A 40 4.13 2.55 4.99
N VAL A 41 3.09 2.40 4.17
CA VAL A 41 2.30 1.16 4.11
C VAL A 41 3.18 -0.02 3.70
N GLU A 42 4.03 0.13 2.69
CA GLU A 42 4.99 -0.89 2.27
C GLU A 42 5.90 -1.31 3.43
N LYS A 43 6.50 -0.34 4.13
CA LYS A 43 7.40 -0.62 5.27
C LYS A 43 6.68 -1.25 6.45
N ALA A 44 5.46 -0.83 6.75
CA ALA A 44 4.65 -1.44 7.80
C ALA A 44 4.33 -2.92 7.49
N VAL A 45 4.02 -3.24 6.22
CA VAL A 45 3.79 -4.62 5.78
C VAL A 45 5.08 -5.44 5.83
N GLU A 46 6.21 -4.91 5.36
CA GLU A 46 7.52 -5.59 5.49
C GLU A 46 7.85 -5.91 6.95
N GLN A 47 7.66 -4.93 7.85
CA GLN A 47 7.91 -5.08 9.27
C GLN A 47 6.98 -6.14 9.90
N ALA A 48 5.68 -6.06 9.64
CA ALA A 48 4.73 -7.02 10.18
C ALA A 48 5.00 -8.47 9.69
N LYS A 49 5.55 -8.62 8.48
CA LYS A 49 6.01 -9.92 7.95
C LYS A 49 7.26 -10.41 8.68
N ALA A 50 8.23 -9.52 8.91
CA ALA A 50 9.48 -9.85 9.61
C ALA A 50 9.23 -10.24 11.07
N GLU A 51 8.25 -9.62 11.72
CA GLU A 51 7.84 -9.90 13.10
C GLU A 51 6.94 -11.15 13.23
N GLY A 52 6.43 -11.68 12.11
CA GLY A 52 5.48 -12.80 12.13
C GLY A 52 4.08 -12.40 12.61
N THR A 53 3.77 -11.10 12.65
CA THR A 53 2.47 -10.55 13.08
C THR A 53 1.36 -10.84 12.06
N PHE A 54 1.72 -11.13 10.80
CA PHE A 54 0.79 -11.71 9.83
C PHE A 54 1.50 -12.71 8.90
N THR A 55 0.74 -13.67 8.40
CA THR A 55 1.19 -14.60 7.35
C THR A 55 0.64 -14.11 6.01
N PRO A 56 1.48 -13.68 5.04
CA PRO A 56 1.02 -13.34 3.71
C PRO A 56 0.31 -14.52 3.07
N ARG A 57 -0.78 -14.25 2.33
CA ARG A 57 -1.35 -15.26 1.43
C ARG A 57 -0.27 -15.62 0.40
N GLU A 58 -0.14 -16.91 0.07
CA GLU A 58 0.66 -17.28 -1.09
C GLU A 58 0.03 -16.63 -2.33
N LEU A 59 0.80 -15.80 -3.03
CA LEU A 59 0.43 -15.29 -4.34
C LEU A 59 0.48 -16.47 -5.30
N THR A 60 -0.58 -17.25 -5.37
CA THR A 60 -0.74 -18.22 -6.47
C THR A 60 -0.92 -17.40 -7.74
N ALA A 61 -0.11 -17.69 -8.77
CA ALA A 61 0.03 -16.90 -9.99
C ALA A 61 -1.21 -16.95 -10.92
N GLY A 62 -2.44 -16.87 -10.38
CA GLY A 62 -3.69 -17.03 -11.12
C GLY A 62 -4.90 -16.25 -10.62
N GLU A 63 -4.81 -15.46 -9.53
CA GLU A 63 -5.91 -14.55 -9.13
C GLU A 63 -5.81 -13.21 -9.88
N THR A 64 -5.82 -13.25 -11.22
CA THR A 64 -6.15 -12.05 -12.00
C THR A 64 -7.63 -11.75 -11.79
N ASP A 65 -7.92 -10.60 -11.18
CA ASP A 65 -9.20 -9.91 -11.15
C ASP A 65 -9.95 -10.05 -12.49
N ASN A 66 -10.76 -11.11 -12.62
CA ASN A 66 -11.76 -11.30 -13.67
C ASN A 66 -13.02 -11.85 -13.00
N LYS A 67 -13.77 -10.92 -12.39
CA LYS A 67 -15.21 -10.94 -12.05
C LYS A 67 -15.40 -9.71 -11.17
N VAL A 68 -16.05 -8.64 -11.63
CA VAL A 68 -17.49 -8.63 -11.80
C VAL A 68 -17.88 -7.85 -13.06
N GLU A 69 -18.13 -8.60 -14.13
CA GLU A 69 -19.15 -8.22 -15.10
C GLU A 69 -20.49 -8.44 -14.39
N ASN A 70 -21.29 -7.40 -14.19
CA ASN A 70 -22.71 -7.59 -13.95
C ASN A 70 -23.53 -6.43 -14.52
N LYS A 71 -24.01 -6.71 -15.74
CA LYS A 71 -25.32 -6.45 -16.35
C LYS A 71 -26.04 -5.13 -16.05
#